data_AF-A0A955I6Q4-F1
#
_entry.id   AF-A0A955I6Q4-F1
#
_cell.length_a   1.000
_cell.length_b   1.000
_cell.length_c   1.000
_cell.angle_alpha   90.00
_cell.angle_beta   90.00
_cell.angle_gamma   90.00
#
_symmetry.space_group_name_H-M   'P 1'
#
loop_
_entity.id
_entity.type
_entity.pdbx_description
1 polymer ?
#
loop_
_entity_poly.entity_id
_entity_poly.type
_entity_poly.pdbx_seq_one_letter_code
_entity_poly.pdbx_strand_id
1 'polypeptide(L)'
;MGIYQIVKNRNKVLGLNSRFLEYIRPNNLRRAIEIADDKVLTKQVLSAAEIPTPELIAVINDFRDLRKFDLDTLPDSFVIKPVHGIEGGGIEIFYNRQNGHWIKSDKTKVSKDEMRDRMREIINGQ
;
A
#
# COMPACT_ATOMS: atom_id res chain seq x y z
N MET A 1 11.91 19.57 -11.03
CA MET A 1 12.05 19.66 -12.52
C MET A 1 11.50 21.00 -12.99
N GLY A 2 12.16 21.69 -13.92
CA GLY A 2 11.65 22.94 -14.50
C GLY A 2 10.63 22.71 -15.63
N ILE A 3 9.70 23.67 -15.81
CA ILE A 3 8.64 23.66 -16.85
C ILE A 3 9.20 23.38 -18.25
N TYR A 4 10.37 23.95 -18.58
CA TYR A 4 11.06 23.72 -19.85
C TYR A 4 11.31 22.23 -20.14
N GLN A 5 11.74 21.48 -19.14
CA GLN A 5 12.05 20.06 -19.28
C GLN A 5 10.77 19.21 -19.48
N ILE A 6 9.67 19.60 -18.84
CA ILE A 6 8.35 18.97 -19.03
C ILE A 6 7.89 19.18 -20.47
N VAL A 7 7.92 20.42 -20.97
CA VAL A 7 7.49 20.74 -22.34
C VAL A 7 8.36 20.03 -23.38
N LYS A 8 9.69 20.01 -23.18
CA LYS A 8 10.63 19.32 -24.07
C LYS A 8 10.36 17.81 -24.17
N ASN A 9 9.93 17.19 -23.07
CA ASN A 9 9.75 15.74 -22.97
C ASN A 9 8.29 15.27 -23.11
N ARG A 10 7.33 16.18 -23.32
CA ARG A 10 5.88 15.85 -23.34
C ARG A 10 5.48 14.76 -24.34
N ASN A 11 6.23 14.60 -25.44
CA ASN A 11 6.00 13.57 -26.45
C ASN A 11 6.93 12.35 -26.30
N LYS A 12 7.83 12.36 -25.30
CA LYS A 12 8.82 11.29 -25.07
C LYS A 12 8.51 10.47 -23.83
N VAL A 13 7.71 11.02 -22.90
CA VAL A 13 7.37 10.38 -21.62
C VAL A 13 5.85 10.32 -21.51
N LEU A 14 5.33 9.11 -21.30
CA LEU A 14 3.92 8.90 -21.02
C LEU A 14 3.63 9.31 -19.56
N GLY A 15 2.83 10.37 -19.38
CA GLY A 15 2.40 10.82 -18.05
C GLY A 15 1.36 9.88 -17.43
N LEU A 16 1.21 9.91 -16.10
CA LEU A 16 0.31 9.02 -15.36
C LEU A 16 -1.16 9.16 -15.80
N ASN A 17 -1.63 10.40 -16.00
CA ASN A 17 -3.00 10.65 -16.46
C ASN A 17 -3.24 10.14 -17.88
N SER A 18 -2.30 10.40 -18.80
CA SER A 18 -2.38 9.91 -20.18
C SER A 18 -2.32 8.37 -20.21
N ARG A 19 -1.45 7.75 -19.40
CA ARG A 19 -1.44 6.29 -19.22
C ARG A 19 -2.79 5.76 -18.79
N PHE A 20 -3.44 6.39 -17.81
CA PHE A 20 -4.76 5.93 -17.36
C PHE A 20 -5.84 6.13 -18.42
N LEU A 21 -5.92 7.30 -19.03
CA LEU A 21 -6.99 7.67 -19.97
C LEU A 21 -6.86 6.98 -21.34
N GLU A 22 -5.64 6.82 -21.84
CA GLU A 22 -5.38 6.32 -23.20
C GLU A 22 -5.07 4.82 -23.23
N TYR A 23 -4.55 4.25 -22.13
CA TYR A 23 -4.11 2.85 -22.12
C TYR A 23 -4.88 1.99 -21.11
N ILE A 24 -4.98 2.39 -19.84
CA ILE A 24 -5.61 1.53 -18.82
C ILE A 24 -7.13 1.48 -19.03
N ARG A 25 -7.80 2.63 -19.01
CA ARG A 25 -9.26 2.72 -19.07
C ARG A 25 -9.90 2.15 -20.35
N PRO A 26 -9.38 2.40 -21.57
CA PRO A 26 -10.03 1.88 -22.78
C PRO A 26 -9.70 0.41 -23.08
N ASN A 27 -8.59 -0.12 -22.58
CA ASN A 27 -8.16 -1.50 -22.88
C ASN A 27 -8.49 -2.52 -21.77
N ASN A 28 -9.06 -2.09 -20.64
CA ASN A 28 -9.41 -2.98 -19.55
C ASN A 28 -10.89 -2.87 -19.19
N LEU A 29 -11.51 -4.00 -18.84
CA LEU A 29 -12.85 -4.00 -18.27
C LEU A 29 -12.83 -3.20 -16.96
N ARG A 30 -13.89 -2.42 -16.70
CA ARG A 30 -14.03 -1.66 -15.45
C ARG A 30 -13.80 -2.52 -14.22
N ARG A 31 -14.37 -3.73 -14.19
CA ARG A 31 -14.21 -4.69 -13.09
C ARG A 31 -12.75 -5.12 -12.90
N ALA A 32 -11.97 -5.26 -13.98
CA ALA A 32 -10.55 -5.63 -13.88
C ALA A 32 -9.73 -4.51 -13.23
N ILE A 33 -10.07 -3.25 -13.53
CA ILE A 33 -9.45 -2.07 -12.89
C ILE A 33 -9.80 -2.05 -11.40
N GLU A 34 -11.08 -2.22 -11.05
CA GLU A 34 -11.53 -2.26 -9.65
C GLU A 34 -10.85 -3.39 -8.85
N ILE A 35 -10.66 -4.57 -9.46
CA ILE A 35 -9.90 -5.67 -8.84
C ILE A 35 -8.45 -5.27 -8.59
N ALA A 36 -7.79 -4.63 -9.57
CA ALA A 36 -6.38 -4.27 -9.48
C ALA A 36 -6.11 -3.11 -8.48
N ASP A 37 -7.06 -2.19 -8.32
CA ASP A 37 -6.93 -1.05 -7.42
C ASP A 37 -7.14 -1.43 -5.93
N ASP A 38 -7.85 -2.53 -5.66
CA ASP A 38 -8.04 -3.09 -4.31
C ASP A 38 -7.07 -4.26 -4.07
N LYS A 39 -6.12 -4.05 -3.16
CA LYS A 39 -5.09 -5.05 -2.82
C LYS A 39 -5.66 -6.33 -2.18
N VAL A 40 -6.76 -6.23 -1.44
CA VAL A 40 -7.42 -7.38 -0.82
C VAL A 40 -8.14 -8.19 -1.90
N LEU A 41 -8.88 -7.51 -2.78
CA LEU A 41 -9.59 -8.14 -3.88
C LEU A 41 -8.62 -8.78 -4.90
N THR A 42 -7.53 -8.10 -5.24
CA THR A 42 -6.45 -8.66 -6.06
C THR A 42 -5.95 -9.97 -5.47
N LYS A 43 -5.64 -10.01 -4.16
CA LYS A 43 -5.16 -11.23 -3.51
C LYS A 43 -6.19 -12.35 -3.57
N GLN A 44 -7.47 -12.05 -3.34
CA GLN A 44 -8.54 -13.05 -3.42
C GLN A 44 -8.65 -13.66 -4.81
N VAL A 45 -8.63 -12.83 -5.86
CA VAL A 45 -8.72 -13.28 -7.25
C VAL A 45 -7.50 -14.12 -7.65
N LEU A 46 -6.30 -13.67 -7.30
CA LEU A 46 -5.07 -14.43 -7.59
C LEU A 46 -5.03 -15.76 -6.84
N SER A 47 -5.42 -15.77 -5.57
CA SER A 47 -5.43 -16.99 -4.74
C SER A 47 -6.46 -18.00 -5.25
N ALA A 48 -7.64 -17.55 -5.68
CA ALA A 48 -8.67 -18.40 -6.28
C ALA A 48 -8.22 -19.03 -7.63
N ALA A 49 -7.27 -18.39 -8.30
CA ALA A 49 -6.61 -18.89 -9.50
C ALA A 49 -5.31 -19.66 -9.20
N GLU A 50 -5.05 -20.00 -7.94
CA GLU A 50 -3.85 -20.72 -7.48
C GLU A 50 -2.52 -20.00 -7.81
N ILE A 51 -2.57 -18.67 -7.99
CA ILE A 51 -1.38 -17.85 -8.23
C ILE A 51 -0.76 -17.49 -6.88
N PRO A 52 0.54 -17.80 -6.64
CA PRO A 52 1.21 -17.47 -5.40
C PRO A 52 1.21 -15.96 -5.11
N THR A 53 0.86 -15.60 -3.87
CA THR A 53 0.89 -14.21 -3.39
C THR A 53 1.53 -14.14 -2.00
N PRO A 54 2.14 -13.00 -1.61
CA PRO A 54 2.66 -12.82 -0.26
C PRO A 54 1.58 -13.06 0.80
N GLU A 55 1.94 -13.66 1.93
CA GLU A 55 1.02 -13.91 3.04
C GLU A 55 0.38 -12.60 3.53
N LEU A 56 -0.92 -12.66 3.84
CA LEU A 56 -1.66 -11.55 4.41
C LEU A 56 -1.83 -11.80 5.91
N ILE A 57 -1.19 -10.96 6.72
CA ILE A 57 -1.21 -11.10 8.19
C ILE A 57 -2.56 -10.66 8.76
N ALA A 58 -3.04 -9.49 8.35
CA ALA A 58 -4.30 -8.93 8.84
C ALA A 58 -4.89 -7.92 7.84
N VAL A 59 -6.21 -7.74 7.91
CA VAL A 59 -6.92 -6.62 7.30
C VAL A 59 -7.57 -5.83 8.41
N ILE A 60 -7.31 -4.53 8.46
CA ILE A 60 -7.89 -3.61 9.44
C ILE A 60 -8.83 -2.67 8.69
N ASN A 61 -10.14 -2.84 8.84
CA ASN A 61 -11.11 -2.05 8.09
C ASN A 61 -11.45 -0.74 8.80
N ASP A 62 -11.45 -0.76 10.14
CA ASP A 62 -11.86 0.39 10.93
C ASP A 62 -11.16 0.46 12.30
N PHE A 63 -11.47 1.50 13.07
CA PHE A 63 -10.90 1.70 14.41
C PHE A 63 -11.29 0.61 15.42
N ARG A 64 -12.41 -0.11 15.24
CA ARG A 64 -12.80 -1.22 16.12
C ARG A 64 -11.90 -2.42 15.86
N ASP A 65 -11.62 -2.72 14.59
CA ASP A 65 -10.67 -3.75 14.20
C ASP A 65 -9.28 -3.43 14.78
N LEU A 66 -8.81 -2.20 14.59
CA LEU A 66 -7.52 -1.77 15.11
C LEU A 66 -7.42 -1.87 16.64
N ARG A 67 -8.50 -1.56 17.37
CA ARG A 67 -8.54 -1.69 18.84
C ARG A 67 -8.45 -3.13 19.32
N LYS A 68 -8.98 -4.07 18.56
CA LYS A 68 -8.96 -5.51 18.89
C LYS A 68 -7.70 -6.20 18.39
N PHE A 69 -6.98 -5.60 17.46
CA PHE A 69 -5.79 -6.17 16.87
C PHE A 69 -4.62 -6.18 17.86
N ASP A 70 -4.08 -7.37 18.11
CA ASP A 70 -2.89 -7.56 18.94
C ASP A 70 -1.63 -7.39 18.10
N LEU A 71 -0.95 -6.25 18.26
CA LEU A 71 0.30 -5.95 17.56
C LEU A 71 1.45 -6.89 17.93
N ASP A 72 1.38 -7.61 19.05
CA ASP A 72 2.43 -8.57 19.39
C ASP A 72 2.45 -9.80 18.50
N THR A 73 1.34 -10.07 17.80
CA THR A 73 1.26 -11.13 16.79
C THR A 73 2.00 -10.80 15.50
N LEU A 74 2.42 -9.54 15.30
CA LEU A 74 3.17 -9.15 14.11
C LEU A 74 4.59 -9.73 14.13
N PRO A 75 5.06 -10.25 12.99
CA PRO A 75 6.43 -10.76 12.86
C PRO A 75 7.45 -9.62 12.94
N ASP A 76 8.73 -9.99 12.93
CA ASP A 76 9.83 -9.03 12.95
C ASP A 76 9.93 -8.21 11.66
N SER A 77 9.43 -8.74 10.53
CA SER A 77 9.38 -8.03 9.25
C SER A 77 8.02 -8.16 8.56
N PHE A 78 7.48 -7.03 8.10
CA PHE A 78 6.19 -6.93 7.42
C PHE A 78 6.02 -5.55 6.78
N VAL A 79 4.92 -5.37 6.06
CA VAL A 79 4.55 -4.09 5.44
C VAL A 79 3.15 -3.68 5.88
N ILE A 80 2.99 -2.44 6.31
CA ILE A 80 1.69 -1.78 6.47
C ILE A 80 1.43 -0.95 5.21
N LYS A 81 0.23 -1.03 4.65
CA LYS A 81 -0.16 -0.23 3.48
C LYS A 81 -1.68 -0.04 3.43
N PRO A 82 -2.18 1.11 2.92
CA PRO A 82 -3.60 1.27 2.62
C PRO A 82 -4.04 0.30 1.52
N VAL A 83 -5.30 -0.13 1.57
CA VAL A 83 -5.89 -1.02 0.56
C VAL A 83 -5.88 -0.36 -0.82
N HIS A 84 -6.29 0.91 -0.89
CA HIS A 84 -6.23 1.72 -2.10
C HIS A 84 -4.94 2.55 -2.10
N GLY A 85 -4.24 2.58 -3.23
CA GLY A 85 -2.95 3.27 -3.32
C GLY A 85 -3.07 4.73 -3.74
N ILE A 86 -2.16 5.56 -3.23
CA ILE A 86 -1.86 6.90 -3.75
C ILE A 86 -0.36 6.93 -4.06
N GLU A 87 0.05 6.43 -5.23
CA GLU A 87 1.44 6.52 -5.74
C GLU A 87 2.59 6.14 -4.76
N GLY A 88 2.33 5.24 -3.81
CA GLY A 88 3.31 4.83 -2.79
C GLY A 88 3.17 5.50 -1.42
N GLY A 89 2.23 6.44 -1.27
CA GLY A 89 1.82 7.02 0.01
C GLY A 89 1.21 5.98 0.95
N GLY A 90 1.48 6.14 2.24
CA GLY A 90 0.97 5.27 3.31
C GLY A 90 1.61 3.87 3.37
N ILE A 91 2.70 3.60 2.64
CA ILE A 91 3.44 2.32 2.73
C ILE A 91 4.54 2.43 3.79
N GLU A 92 4.47 1.59 4.81
CA GLU A 92 5.51 1.46 5.83
C GLU A 92 6.11 0.06 5.81
N ILE A 93 7.43 0.00 5.64
CA ILE A 93 8.19 -1.26 5.56
C ILE A 93 8.97 -1.43 6.85
N PHE A 94 8.74 -2.53 7.55
CA PHE A 94 9.47 -2.95 8.73
C PHE A 94 10.30 -4.19 8.39
N TYR A 95 11.60 -4.14 8.66
CA TYR A 95 12.51 -5.23 8.29
C TYR A 95 13.09 -5.98 9.49
N ASN A 96 12.91 -5.48 10.71
CA ASN A 96 13.41 -6.12 11.93
C ASN A 96 12.65 -5.63 13.18
N ARG A 97 12.81 -6.33 14.30
CA ARG A 97 12.34 -5.94 15.64
C ARG A 97 13.48 -6.07 16.65
N GLN A 98 13.70 -5.04 17.46
CA GLN A 98 14.74 -5.04 18.52
C GLN A 98 14.19 -4.42 19.79
N ASN A 99 14.36 -5.12 20.92
CA ASN A 99 13.92 -4.64 22.24
C ASN A 99 12.46 -4.13 22.23
N GLY A 100 11.56 -4.88 21.57
CA GLY A 100 10.14 -4.54 21.47
C GLY A 100 9.77 -3.45 20.44
N HIS A 101 10.74 -2.86 19.73
CA HIS A 101 10.52 -1.83 18.72
C HIS A 101 10.76 -2.38 17.32
N TRP A 102 9.88 -2.07 16.37
CA TRP A 102 10.10 -2.39 14.97
C TRP A 102 11.00 -1.37 14.29
N ILE A 103 11.75 -1.80 13.28
CA ILE A 103 12.74 -1.00 12.59
C ILE A 103 12.31 -0.81 11.14
N LYS A 104 12.14 0.45 10.74
CA LYS A 104 11.83 0.86 9.37
C LYS A 104 13.06 0.85 8.49
N SER A 105 12.86 0.86 7.16
CA SER A 105 13.95 0.88 6.15
C SER A 105 14.97 2.02 6.32
N ASP A 106 14.57 3.14 6.92
CA ASP A 106 15.42 4.30 7.23
C ASP A 106 16.13 4.18 8.60
N LYS A 107 16.02 3.03 9.27
CA LYS A 107 16.52 2.70 10.62
C LYS A 107 15.75 3.37 11.77
N THR A 108 14.63 4.04 11.49
CA THR A 108 13.75 4.56 12.54
C THR A 108 13.17 3.42 13.37
N LYS A 109 13.19 3.56 14.70
CA LYS A 109 12.57 2.63 15.64
C LYS A 109 11.13 3.08 15.92
N VAL A 110 10.20 2.14 15.91
CA VAL A 110 8.77 2.37 16.09
C VAL A 110 8.26 1.46 17.19
N SER A 111 7.71 2.07 18.24
CA SER A 111 7.00 1.41 19.33
C SER A 111 5.61 0.94 18.90
N LYS A 112 4.95 0.14 19.74
CA LYS A 112 3.56 -0.29 19.49
C LYS A 112 2.60 0.89 19.41
N ASP A 113 2.75 1.88 20.28
CA ASP A 113 1.81 3.00 20.32
C ASP A 113 1.97 3.91 19.11
N GLU A 114 3.21 4.20 18.71
CA GLU A 114 3.49 4.91 17.45
C GLU A 114 2.95 4.14 16.23
N MET A 115 3.07 2.81 16.23
CA MET A 115 2.50 1.98 15.16
C MET A 115 0.97 2.07 15.11
N ARG A 116 0.30 2.06 16.28
CA ARG A 116 -1.15 2.26 16.35
C ARG A 116 -1.53 3.63 15.80
N ASP A 117 -0.79 4.68 16.14
CA ASP A 117 -1.05 6.03 15.65
C ASP A 117 -0.92 6.11 14.12
N ARG A 118 0.12 5.52 13.54
CA ARG A 118 0.26 5.44 12.08
C ARG A 118 -0.88 4.66 11.42
N MET A 119 -1.30 3.54 11.99
CA MET A 119 -2.46 2.81 11.47
C MET A 119 -3.75 3.64 11.56
N ARG A 120 -3.92 4.48 12.59
CA ARG A 120 -5.05 5.42 12.69
C ARG A 120 -5.00 6.49 11.62
N GLU A 121 -3.84 7.04 11.33
CA GLU A 121 -3.64 8.02 10.25
C GLU A 121 -4.02 7.44 8.89
N ILE A 122 -3.56 6.21 8.60
CA ILE A 122 -3.93 5.51 7.36
C ILE A 122 -5.44 5.31 7.26
N ILE A 123 -6.12 4.92 8.36
CA ILE A 123 -7.59 4.77 8.38
C ILE A 123 -8.29 6.13 8.13
N ASN A 124 -7.71 7.24 8.62
CA ASN A 124 -8.20 8.59 8.36
C ASN A 124 -7.86 9.12 6.95
N GLY A 125 -7.12 8.35 6.14
CA GLY A 125 -6.74 8.73 4.77
C GLY A 125 -5.58 9.72 4.70
N GLN A 126 -4.68 9.72 5.69
CA GLN A 126 -3.45 10.51 5.72
C GLN A 126 -2.25 9.75 5.15
#